data_AF-A0A1Z2TL38-F1
#
_entry.id   AF-A0A1Z2TL38-F1
#
_cell.length_a   1.000
_cell.length_b   1.000
_cell.length_c   1.000
_cell.angle_alpha   90.00
_cell.angle_beta   90.00
_cell.angle_gamma   90.00
#
_symmetry.space_group_name_H-M   'P 1'
#
loop_
_entity.id
_entity.type
_entity.pdbx_description
1 polymer ?
#
loop_
_entity_poly.entity_id
_entity_poly.type
_entity_poly.pdbx_seq_one_letter_code
_entity_poly.pdbx_strand_id
1 'polypeptide(L)'
;MNRYLIPKTGWQFLDLAKAYGLGIVVHTLSKEAIIADTGSYYEIRSKNGPDFSELPKIRGYLGEDIDEWGNVLATLGSKAREGIRKDMKEFFTDGDRIKQIFEYELDEKTVLVDNFKGKAVTLPQSIELGASKGIRKAVLSSYSESQVKIPAEEFYLAVLGAINISVWKGSKDYLVAVYPLPLDTRVEDVYTIKHRLKESVKGFHRAGYFSTVARIAVRLVKEEKELMRGGSFLPKIGGILYGVMMRTGNQPKPFTSGLFPLDFLHSLVKTLEGEESIDKWIEILDRTSYLKGYEDIAMALSKFIAEPTLDNYYSYIRLHLRNELRSNSIKFGSYNADSLLEVLKNVEVS
;
A
#
# COMPACT_ATOMS: atom_id res chain seq x y z
N MET A 1 25.57 -5.43 9.08
CA MET A 1 24.27 -5.52 8.40
C MET A 1 24.51 -5.13 6.96
N ASN A 2 24.12 -5.96 6.02
CA ASN A 2 24.19 -5.66 4.60
C ASN A 2 23.06 -4.70 4.24
N ARG A 3 23.35 -3.74 3.36
CA ARG A 3 22.47 -2.66 2.94
C ARG A 3 22.34 -2.70 1.42
N TYR A 4 21.11 -2.60 0.95
CA TYR A 4 20.79 -2.51 -0.48
C TYR A 4 19.94 -1.27 -0.68
N LEU A 5 20.44 -0.33 -1.48
CA LEU A 5 19.84 0.99 -1.65
C LEU A 5 19.13 1.07 -2.99
N ILE A 6 17.85 1.45 -2.98
CA ILE A 6 17.09 1.76 -4.19
C ILE A 6 16.88 3.27 -4.26
N PRO A 7 17.47 3.97 -5.24
CA PRO A 7 17.20 5.39 -5.48
C PRO A 7 15.73 5.64 -5.82
N LYS A 8 15.19 6.75 -5.31
CA LYS A 8 13.88 7.24 -5.71
C LYS A 8 14.00 8.08 -6.98
N THR A 9 13.19 7.75 -7.97
CA THR A 9 13.10 8.44 -9.27
C THR A 9 12.04 9.55 -9.27
N GLY A 10 11.21 9.60 -8.22
CA GLY A 10 10.06 10.51 -8.13
C GLY A 10 8.75 9.88 -8.62
N TRP A 11 8.79 8.63 -9.06
CA TRP A 11 7.61 7.82 -9.37
C TRP A 11 7.26 6.97 -8.16
N GLN A 12 6.47 7.57 -7.26
CA GLN A 12 6.24 7.05 -5.91
C GLN A 12 5.74 5.59 -5.89
N PHE A 13 4.82 5.20 -6.78
CA PHE A 13 4.32 3.84 -6.80
C PHE A 13 5.36 2.88 -7.37
N LEU A 14 6.04 3.26 -8.46
CA LEU A 14 7.09 2.44 -9.03
C LEU A 14 8.23 2.22 -8.03
N ASP A 15 8.73 3.30 -7.43
CA ASP A 15 9.87 3.26 -6.51
C ASP A 15 9.54 2.41 -5.28
N LEU A 16 8.36 2.58 -4.69
CA LEU A 16 7.90 1.80 -3.55
C LEU A 16 7.70 0.31 -3.90
N ALA A 17 7.04 0.02 -5.02
CA ALA A 17 6.83 -1.34 -5.47
C ALA A 17 8.17 -2.04 -5.77
N LYS A 18 9.11 -1.34 -6.40
CA LYS A 18 10.47 -1.81 -6.66
C LYS A 18 11.23 -2.09 -5.37
N ALA A 19 11.13 -1.21 -4.37
CA ALA A 19 11.71 -1.40 -3.04
C ALA A 19 11.21 -2.69 -2.36
N TYR A 20 9.90 -2.93 -2.39
CA TYR A 20 9.34 -4.19 -1.91
C TYR A 20 9.76 -5.39 -2.74
N GLY A 21 9.84 -5.26 -4.07
CA GLY A 21 10.34 -6.31 -4.95
C GLY A 21 11.76 -6.74 -4.61
N LEU A 22 12.68 -5.79 -4.46
CA LEU A 22 14.04 -6.09 -4.00
C LEU A 22 14.04 -6.63 -2.57
N GLY A 23 13.21 -6.09 -1.68
CA GLY A 23 13.04 -6.62 -0.32
C GLY A 23 12.68 -8.10 -0.32
N ILE A 24 11.78 -8.54 -1.20
CA ILE A 24 11.42 -9.96 -1.38
C ILE A 24 12.60 -10.78 -1.89
N VAL A 25 13.36 -10.26 -2.86
CA VAL A 25 14.59 -10.93 -3.33
C VAL A 25 15.58 -11.08 -2.18
N VAL A 26 15.90 -10.01 -1.46
CA VAL A 26 16.83 -10.04 -0.31
C VAL A 26 16.31 -10.96 0.79
N HIS A 27 15.02 -10.92 1.11
CA HIS A 27 14.41 -11.82 2.09
C HIS A 27 14.57 -13.29 1.67
N THR A 28 14.37 -13.59 0.39
CA THR A 28 14.54 -14.94 -0.16
C THR A 28 15.98 -15.41 -0.02
N LEU A 29 16.94 -14.56 -0.37
CA LEU A 29 18.37 -14.91 -0.41
C LEU A 29 19.01 -14.91 1.00
N SER A 30 18.50 -14.11 1.93
CA SER A 30 19.14 -13.88 3.23
C SER A 30 18.27 -14.31 4.43
N LYS A 31 17.08 -14.85 4.16
CA LYS A 31 16.04 -15.31 5.12
C LYS A 31 15.39 -14.22 5.96
N GLU A 32 15.87 -12.98 5.84
CA GLU A 32 15.28 -11.79 6.44
C GLU A 32 15.55 -10.57 5.56
N ALA A 33 14.61 -9.64 5.54
CA ALA A 33 14.82 -8.31 4.99
C ALA A 33 13.93 -7.31 5.72
N ILE A 34 14.52 -6.16 6.03
CA ILE A 34 13.84 -5.01 6.64
C ILE A 34 13.94 -3.86 5.66
N ILE A 35 12.82 -3.19 5.39
CA ILE A 35 12.74 -2.05 4.47
C ILE A 35 12.47 -0.78 5.28
N ALA A 36 13.17 0.29 4.94
CA ALA A 36 12.96 1.62 5.51
C ALA A 36 12.95 2.68 4.40
N ASP A 37 12.05 3.65 4.51
CA ASP A 37 12.16 4.91 3.78
C ASP A 37 13.16 5.83 4.50
N THR A 38 14.23 6.22 3.80
CA THR A 38 15.31 7.06 4.36
C THR A 38 15.46 8.39 3.60
N GLY A 39 14.40 8.84 2.94
CA GLY A 39 14.40 10.09 2.17
C GLY A 39 14.77 9.84 0.71
N SER A 40 16.06 9.93 0.35
CA SER A 40 16.53 9.84 -1.04
C SER A 40 16.52 8.42 -1.61
N TYR A 41 16.49 7.41 -0.75
CA TYR A 41 16.46 6.00 -1.13
C TYR A 41 15.53 5.21 -0.21
N TYR A 42 15.08 4.07 -0.71
CA TYR A 42 14.61 2.98 0.14
C TYR A 42 15.82 2.13 0.52
N GLU A 43 15.99 1.88 1.82
CA GLU A 43 17.05 1.04 2.36
C GLU A 43 16.48 -0.34 2.70
N ILE A 44 17.04 -1.38 2.09
CA ILE A 44 16.74 -2.78 2.43
C ILE A 44 17.93 -3.31 3.22
N ARG A 45 17.67 -3.92 4.37
CA ARG A 45 18.71 -4.36 5.31
C ARG A 45 18.55 -5.83 5.65
N SER A 46 19.67 -6.53 5.77
CA SER A 46 19.72 -7.93 6.22
C SER A 46 20.99 -8.20 7.02
N LYS A 47 20.94 -9.05 8.04
CA LYS A 47 22.14 -9.47 8.78
C LYS A 47 22.98 -10.44 7.99
N ASN A 48 22.34 -11.28 7.17
CA ASN A 48 23.01 -12.30 6.37
C ASN A 48 23.33 -11.76 4.96
N GLY A 49 24.37 -12.31 4.33
CA GLY A 49 24.64 -12.09 2.91
C GLY A 49 23.61 -12.81 2.02
N PRO A 50 23.59 -12.52 0.72
CA PRO A 50 22.73 -13.23 -0.21
C PRO A 50 23.25 -14.64 -0.49
N ASP A 51 22.43 -15.66 -0.24
CA ASP A 51 22.66 -17.04 -0.65
C ASP A 51 21.85 -17.35 -1.92
N PHE A 52 22.51 -17.31 -3.08
CA PHE A 52 21.88 -17.56 -4.37
C PHE A 52 21.37 -19.00 -4.55
N SER A 53 21.76 -19.95 -3.70
CA SER A 53 21.16 -21.29 -3.70
C SER A 53 19.70 -21.28 -3.24
N GLU A 54 19.28 -20.24 -2.51
CA GLU A 54 17.91 -20.06 -2.03
C GLU A 54 16.99 -19.40 -3.06
N LEU A 55 17.55 -18.84 -4.16
CA LEU A 55 16.79 -18.16 -5.22
C LEU A 55 15.57 -18.95 -5.72
N PRO A 56 15.59 -20.29 -5.92
CA PRO A 56 14.42 -21.04 -6.36
C PRO A 56 13.17 -20.84 -5.47
N LYS A 57 13.33 -20.46 -4.19
CA LYS A 57 12.22 -20.18 -3.27
C LYS A 57 11.44 -18.93 -3.64
N ILE A 58 12.00 -18.03 -4.47
CA ILE A 58 11.31 -16.83 -4.95
C ILE A 58 10.02 -17.15 -5.72
N ARG A 59 9.90 -18.37 -6.25
CA ARG A 59 8.69 -18.87 -6.92
C ARG A 59 7.45 -18.75 -6.05
N GLY A 60 7.59 -18.88 -4.73
CA GLY A 60 6.49 -18.70 -3.77
C GLY A 60 5.91 -17.28 -3.77
N TYR A 61 6.67 -16.29 -4.25
CA TYR A 61 6.27 -14.88 -4.32
C TYR A 61 5.82 -14.45 -5.72
N LEU A 62 5.93 -15.29 -6.76
CA LEU A 62 5.54 -14.89 -8.12
C LEU A 62 4.01 -14.78 -8.29
N GLY A 63 3.22 -15.18 -7.29
CA GLY A 63 1.77 -15.04 -7.25
C GLY A 63 1.05 -15.90 -8.29
N GLU A 64 0.22 -16.83 -7.86
CA GLU A 64 -0.57 -17.67 -8.79
C GLU A 64 -1.95 -17.07 -9.10
N ASP A 65 -2.44 -16.20 -8.21
CA ASP A 65 -3.75 -15.57 -8.28
C ASP A 65 -3.88 -14.68 -9.54
N ILE A 66 -4.76 -15.10 -10.46
CA ILE A 66 -4.99 -14.40 -11.74
C ILE A 66 -5.64 -13.04 -11.54
N ASP A 67 -6.41 -12.85 -10.46
CA ASP A 67 -7.06 -11.59 -10.15
C ASP A 67 -6.06 -10.58 -9.60
N GLU A 68 -5.08 -11.01 -8.79
CA GLU A 68 -3.99 -10.14 -8.32
C GLU A 68 -3.17 -9.60 -9.49
N TRP A 69 -2.76 -10.48 -10.40
CA TRP A 69 -2.09 -10.09 -11.64
C TRP A 69 -2.99 -9.21 -12.52
N GLY A 70 -4.28 -9.53 -12.58
CA GLY A 70 -5.28 -8.75 -13.30
C GLY A 70 -5.42 -7.32 -12.78
N ASN A 71 -5.27 -7.10 -11.47
CA ASN A 71 -5.32 -5.78 -10.84
C ASN A 71 -4.00 -5.01 -11.01
N VAL A 72 -2.86 -5.64 -10.69
CA VAL A 72 -1.52 -5.02 -10.80
C VAL A 72 -1.21 -4.61 -12.24
N LEU A 73 -1.67 -5.37 -13.23
CA LEU A 73 -1.51 -5.09 -14.66
C LEU A 73 -2.84 -4.72 -15.34
N ALA A 74 -3.74 -4.03 -14.61
CA ALA A 74 -5.10 -3.73 -15.06
C ALA A 74 -5.18 -3.01 -16.41
N THR A 75 -4.16 -2.24 -16.79
CA THR A 75 -4.14 -1.51 -18.08
C THR A 75 -3.58 -2.32 -19.25
N LEU A 76 -3.17 -3.58 -19.04
CA LEU A 76 -2.68 -4.47 -20.08
C LEU A 76 -3.74 -5.50 -20.49
N GLY A 77 -3.70 -5.97 -21.74
CA GLY A 77 -4.53 -7.09 -22.20
C GLY A 77 -4.01 -8.45 -21.69
N SER A 78 -4.87 -9.47 -21.67
CA SER A 78 -4.55 -10.82 -21.14
C SER A 78 -3.26 -11.42 -21.72
N LYS A 79 -3.09 -11.40 -23.04
CA LYS A 79 -1.88 -11.92 -23.71
C LYS A 79 -0.59 -11.24 -23.24
N ALA A 80 -0.63 -9.92 -23.02
CA ALA A 80 0.53 -9.18 -22.52
C ALA A 80 0.84 -9.54 -21.06
N ARG A 81 -0.19 -9.74 -20.23
CA ARG A 81 -0.03 -10.18 -18.83
C ARG A 81 0.58 -11.58 -18.76
N GLU A 82 0.15 -12.50 -19.62
CA GLU A 82 0.73 -13.86 -19.72
C GLU A 82 2.20 -13.82 -20.15
N GLY A 83 2.54 -13.00 -21.14
CA GLY A 83 3.93 -12.77 -21.54
C GLY A 83 4.79 -12.28 -20.38
N ILE A 84 4.35 -11.24 -19.67
CA ILE A 84 5.06 -10.71 -18.50
C ILE A 84 5.21 -11.76 -17.40
N ARG A 85 4.16 -12.55 -17.13
CA ARG A 85 4.22 -13.67 -16.17
C ARG A 85 5.32 -14.67 -16.52
N LYS A 86 5.46 -15.00 -17.81
CA LYS A 86 6.50 -15.91 -18.29
C LYS A 86 7.88 -15.27 -18.18
N ASP A 87 8.05 -14.05 -18.67
CA ASP A 87 9.33 -13.34 -18.64
C ASP A 87 9.84 -13.14 -17.21
N MET A 88 8.94 -12.81 -16.27
CA MET A 88 9.29 -12.70 -14.85
C MET A 88 9.72 -14.03 -14.25
N LYS A 89 9.04 -15.14 -14.59
CA LYS A 89 9.45 -16.47 -14.14
C LYS A 89 10.86 -16.80 -14.62
N GLU A 90 11.17 -16.53 -15.88
CA GLU A 90 12.50 -16.73 -16.44
C GLU A 90 13.54 -15.85 -15.72
N PHE A 91 13.27 -14.55 -15.61
CA PHE A 91 14.13 -13.58 -14.95
C PHE A 91 14.49 -13.96 -13.50
N PHE A 92 13.50 -14.29 -12.67
CA PHE A 92 13.73 -14.62 -11.27
C PHE A 92 14.28 -16.04 -11.04
N THR A 93 14.38 -16.86 -12.09
CA THR A 93 15.08 -18.16 -12.02
C THR A 93 16.49 -18.13 -12.58
N ASP A 94 16.89 -17.03 -13.21
CA ASP A 94 18.23 -16.83 -13.77
C ASP A 94 19.14 -16.21 -12.70
N GLY A 95 19.95 -17.06 -12.07
CA GLY A 95 20.85 -16.65 -10.99
C GLY A 95 21.86 -15.59 -11.40
N ASP A 96 22.33 -15.60 -12.64
CA ASP A 96 23.33 -14.63 -13.12
C ASP A 96 22.70 -13.25 -13.34
N ARG A 97 21.46 -13.20 -13.86
CA ARG A 97 20.70 -11.94 -13.95
C ARG A 97 20.39 -11.35 -12.59
N ILE A 98 20.03 -12.18 -11.60
CA ILE A 98 19.76 -11.69 -10.25
C ILE A 98 21.05 -11.20 -9.59
N LYS A 99 22.19 -11.89 -9.76
CA LYS A 99 23.50 -11.40 -9.28
C LYS A 99 23.87 -10.04 -9.84
N GLN A 100 23.58 -9.77 -11.12
CA GLN A 100 23.86 -8.48 -11.77
C GLN A 100 23.20 -7.28 -11.07
N ILE A 101 22.04 -7.49 -10.44
CA ILE A 101 21.36 -6.45 -9.64
C ILE A 101 22.21 -6.03 -8.44
N PHE A 102 23.05 -6.94 -7.92
CA PHE A 102 23.86 -6.74 -6.73
C PHE A 102 25.32 -6.35 -7.01
N GLU A 103 25.72 -6.16 -8.28
CA GLU A 103 27.13 -5.96 -8.67
C GLU A 103 27.72 -4.61 -8.26
N TYR A 104 26.90 -3.57 -8.08
CA TYR A 104 27.42 -2.22 -7.81
C TYR A 104 27.57 -1.98 -6.29
N GLU A 105 28.71 -2.42 -5.77
CA GLU A 105 29.12 -2.22 -4.38
C GLU A 105 29.66 -0.79 -4.16
N LEU A 106 29.08 -0.06 -3.21
CA LEU A 106 29.60 1.22 -2.73
C LEU A 106 30.67 1.02 -1.64
N ASP A 107 30.47 -0.01 -0.82
CA ASP A 107 31.42 -0.49 0.21
C ASP A 107 31.17 -1.98 0.49
N GLU A 108 32.00 -2.59 1.35
CA GLU A 108 31.95 -4.04 1.69
C GLU A 108 30.58 -4.56 2.13
N LYS A 109 29.66 -3.68 2.57
CA LYS A 109 28.34 -4.05 3.10
C LYS A 109 27.20 -3.29 2.44
N THR A 110 27.46 -2.54 1.38
CA THR A 110 26.48 -1.62 0.79
C THR A 110 26.47 -1.74 -0.71
N VAL A 111 25.31 -2.10 -1.25
CA VAL A 111 25.05 -2.24 -2.67
C VAL A 111 24.06 -1.16 -3.10
N LEU A 112 24.35 -0.47 -4.20
CA LEU A 112 23.40 0.41 -4.85
C LEU A 112 22.73 -0.34 -6.00
N VAL A 113 21.40 -0.39 -5.97
CA VAL A 113 20.58 -1.10 -6.96
C VAL A 113 20.00 -0.11 -7.96
N ASP A 114 20.81 0.26 -8.95
CA ASP A 114 20.46 1.16 -10.04
C ASP A 114 20.92 0.64 -11.43
N ASN A 115 21.65 -0.47 -11.47
CA ASN A 115 22.31 -1.02 -12.65
C ASN A 115 21.36 -1.84 -13.55
N PHE A 116 20.24 -1.26 -13.96
CA PHE A 116 19.27 -1.92 -14.83
C PHE A 116 19.61 -1.71 -16.32
N LYS A 117 20.09 -2.76 -17.00
CA LYS A 117 20.56 -2.71 -18.40
C LYS A 117 19.62 -3.39 -19.40
N GLY A 118 18.48 -3.90 -18.95
CA GLY A 118 17.59 -4.67 -19.81
C GLY A 118 16.90 -3.84 -20.87
N LYS A 119 16.24 -4.58 -21.77
CA LYS A 119 15.43 -3.98 -22.82
C LYS A 119 14.35 -3.10 -22.20
N ALA A 120 14.16 -1.91 -22.77
CA ALA A 120 13.14 -0.99 -22.33
C ALA A 120 11.72 -1.55 -22.60
N VAL A 121 10.88 -1.62 -21.57
CA VAL A 121 9.47 -2.04 -21.60
C VAL A 121 8.56 -0.87 -21.26
N THR A 122 7.34 -0.85 -21.79
CA THR A 122 6.35 0.19 -21.47
C THR A 122 5.88 0.04 -20.02
N LEU A 123 5.96 1.12 -19.23
CA LEU A 123 5.46 1.19 -17.87
C LEU A 123 3.92 1.25 -17.85
N PRO A 124 3.21 0.25 -17.30
CA PRO A 124 1.75 0.26 -17.18
C PRO A 124 1.28 1.30 -16.17
N GLN A 125 0.16 1.96 -16.47
CA GLN A 125 -0.40 3.00 -15.59
C GLN A 125 -0.95 2.44 -14.27
N SER A 126 -1.24 1.14 -14.22
CA SER A 126 -1.63 0.46 -12.98
C SER A 126 -0.46 0.23 -12.01
N ILE A 127 0.79 0.32 -12.49
CA ILE A 127 1.99 0.30 -11.65
C ILE A 127 2.38 1.72 -11.26
N GLU A 128 2.27 2.68 -12.18
CA GLU A 128 2.55 4.10 -11.91
C GLU A 128 1.51 5.00 -12.58
N LEU A 129 0.64 5.60 -11.77
CA LEU A 129 -0.44 6.47 -12.26
C LEU A 129 0.12 7.69 -13.01
N GLY A 130 1.28 8.20 -12.59
CA GLY A 130 2.02 9.28 -13.24
C GLY A 130 2.49 8.96 -14.66
N ALA A 131 2.52 7.69 -15.07
CA ALA A 131 2.85 7.30 -16.44
C ALA A 131 1.78 7.73 -17.47
N SER A 132 0.58 8.11 -17.01
CA SER A 132 -0.48 8.65 -17.85
C SER A 132 -0.13 10.02 -18.44
N LYS A 133 -0.42 10.19 -19.74
CA LYS A 133 -0.17 11.44 -20.48
C LYS A 133 -0.82 12.66 -19.82
N GLY A 134 -1.98 12.50 -19.18
CA GLY A 134 -2.72 13.59 -18.55
C GLY A 134 -2.15 14.04 -17.20
N ILE A 135 -1.51 13.14 -16.44
CA ILE A 135 -0.96 13.45 -15.11
C ILE A 135 0.48 13.99 -15.22
N ARG A 136 1.26 13.55 -16.21
CA ARG A 136 2.60 14.09 -16.50
C ARG A 136 2.64 15.62 -16.61
N LYS A 137 1.56 16.22 -17.13
CA LYS A 137 1.42 17.66 -17.38
C LYS A 137 1.52 18.51 -16.11
N ALA A 138 1.23 17.94 -14.93
CA ALA A 138 1.34 18.65 -13.65
C ALA A 138 2.75 18.58 -13.04
N VAL A 139 3.62 17.67 -13.50
CA VAL A 139 4.87 17.33 -12.81
C VAL A 139 6.14 17.60 -13.66
N LEU A 140 6.05 17.65 -15.00
CA LEU A 140 7.21 17.89 -15.87
C LEU A 140 6.90 18.86 -17.03
N SER A 141 7.82 19.80 -17.28
CA SER A 141 7.69 20.91 -18.25
C SER A 141 7.90 20.53 -19.72
N SER A 142 8.12 19.25 -20.05
CA SER A 142 8.37 18.80 -21.43
C SER A 142 7.29 17.83 -21.91
N TYR A 143 6.48 18.28 -22.87
CA TYR A 143 5.47 17.48 -23.55
C TYR A 143 6.14 16.39 -24.39
N SER A 144 6.03 15.12 -23.99
CA SER A 144 6.37 13.98 -24.85
C SER A 144 5.17 13.03 -24.99
N GLU A 145 4.79 12.74 -26.24
CA GLU A 145 3.66 11.85 -26.54
C GLU A 145 4.00 10.36 -26.46
N SER A 146 5.26 10.02 -26.18
CA SER A 146 5.72 8.64 -26.08
C SER A 146 5.20 7.97 -24.80
N GLN A 147 4.98 6.66 -24.90
CA GLN A 147 4.77 5.83 -23.73
C GLN A 147 6.04 5.86 -22.86
N VAL A 148 5.88 5.98 -21.55
CA VAL A 148 7.01 5.89 -20.61
C VAL A 148 7.58 4.48 -20.69
N LYS A 149 8.90 4.38 -20.86
CA LYS A 149 9.61 3.10 -20.88
C LYS A 149 10.64 3.05 -19.76
N ILE A 150 10.78 1.88 -19.16
CA ILE A 150 11.77 1.58 -18.12
C ILE A 150 12.49 0.28 -18.46
N PRO A 151 13.69 0.03 -17.91
CA PRO A 151 14.33 -1.27 -17.99
C PRO A 151 13.42 -2.41 -17.51
N ALA A 152 13.50 -3.57 -18.17
CA ALA A 152 12.66 -4.72 -17.85
C ALA A 152 12.86 -5.24 -16.43
N GLU A 153 14.09 -5.25 -15.93
CA GLU A 153 14.41 -5.72 -14.58
C GLU A 153 13.76 -4.83 -13.51
N GLU A 154 13.81 -3.52 -13.73
CA GLU A 154 13.15 -2.53 -12.86
C GLU A 154 11.65 -2.79 -12.81
N PHE A 155 11.04 -3.02 -13.98
CA PHE A 155 9.64 -3.37 -14.10
C PHE A 155 9.30 -4.68 -13.38
N TYR A 156 10.11 -5.73 -13.53
CA TYR A 156 9.88 -7.03 -12.90
C TYR A 156 9.98 -6.96 -11.38
N LEU A 157 10.95 -6.21 -10.84
CA LEU A 157 11.01 -5.94 -9.39
C LEU A 157 9.76 -5.20 -8.92
N ALA A 158 9.32 -4.16 -9.64
CA ALA A 158 8.10 -3.44 -9.28
C ALA A 158 6.85 -4.33 -9.30
N VAL A 159 6.69 -5.18 -10.32
CA VAL A 159 5.54 -6.10 -10.39
C VAL A 159 5.62 -7.14 -9.27
N LEU A 160 6.81 -7.69 -8.97
CA LEU A 160 7.00 -8.61 -7.84
C LEU A 160 6.58 -7.97 -6.53
N GLY A 161 7.04 -6.74 -6.24
CA GLY A 161 6.64 -6.03 -5.04
C GLY A 161 5.14 -5.77 -5.03
N ALA A 162 4.59 -5.16 -6.08
CA ALA A 162 3.18 -4.81 -6.18
C ALA A 162 2.26 -6.01 -5.93
N ILE A 163 2.51 -7.17 -6.55
CA ILE A 163 1.69 -8.38 -6.34
C ILE A 163 1.68 -8.77 -4.86
N ASN A 164 2.79 -8.65 -4.15
CA ASN A 164 2.94 -9.20 -2.81
C ASN A 164 2.56 -8.25 -1.67
N ILE A 165 2.46 -6.94 -1.93
CA ILE A 165 2.23 -5.95 -0.87
C ILE A 165 0.97 -5.11 -1.08
N SER A 166 0.51 -4.98 -2.33
CA SER A 166 -0.61 -4.08 -2.61
C SER A 166 -1.96 -4.73 -2.32
N VAL A 167 -2.87 -3.93 -1.75
CA VAL A 167 -4.27 -4.31 -1.55
C VAL A 167 -5.13 -3.60 -2.59
N TRP A 168 -5.85 -4.37 -3.39
CA TRP A 168 -6.74 -3.85 -4.42
C TRP A 168 -8.20 -4.03 -4.06
N LYS A 169 -9.01 -2.98 -4.24
CA LYS A 169 -10.48 -3.03 -4.12
C LYS A 169 -11.12 -2.31 -5.29
N GLY A 170 -12.10 -2.96 -5.92
CA GLY A 170 -12.77 -2.45 -7.10
C GLY A 170 -14.28 -2.33 -6.91
N SER A 171 -14.86 -1.34 -7.55
CA SER A 171 -16.29 -1.23 -7.87
C SER A 171 -16.49 -1.27 -9.38
N LYS A 172 -17.72 -1.07 -9.83
CA LYS A 172 -18.04 -0.91 -11.26
C LYS A 172 -17.31 0.30 -11.88
N ASP A 173 -17.11 1.34 -11.08
CA ASP A 173 -16.63 2.64 -11.58
C ASP A 173 -15.16 2.89 -11.23
N TYR A 174 -14.67 2.31 -10.13
CA TYR A 174 -13.33 2.60 -9.61
C TYR A 174 -12.53 1.34 -9.31
N LEU A 175 -11.21 1.48 -9.31
CA LEU A 175 -10.23 0.51 -8.83
C LEU A 175 -9.24 1.25 -7.94
N VAL A 176 -9.10 0.83 -6.69
CA VAL A 176 -8.23 1.43 -5.68
C VAL A 176 -7.12 0.45 -5.36
N ALA A 177 -5.89 0.94 -5.37
CA ALA A 177 -4.70 0.24 -4.91
C ALA A 177 -4.16 0.94 -3.66
N VAL A 178 -3.73 0.16 -2.67
CA VAL A 178 -3.13 0.63 -1.41
C VAL A 178 -1.79 -0.06 -1.23
N TYR A 179 -0.75 0.72 -0.96
CA TYR A 179 0.62 0.30 -0.72
C TYR A 179 1.04 0.82 0.67
N PRO A 180 1.48 -0.04 1.60
CA PRO A 180 2.03 0.42 2.87
C PRO A 180 3.37 1.13 2.65
N LEU A 181 3.60 2.25 3.34
CA LEU A 181 4.88 2.95 3.33
C LEU A 181 5.79 2.42 4.45
N PRO A 182 6.99 1.90 4.14
CA PRO A 182 7.83 1.28 5.15
C PRO A 182 8.57 2.31 6.01
N LEU A 183 8.52 2.15 7.33
CA LEU A 183 9.40 2.87 8.28
C LEU A 183 10.59 2.00 8.68
N ASP A 184 10.29 0.78 9.13
CA ASP A 184 11.27 -0.22 9.55
C ASP A 184 10.63 -1.61 9.45
N THR A 185 10.04 -1.90 8.29
CA THR A 185 9.10 -3.00 8.11
C THR A 185 9.81 -4.26 7.65
N ARG A 186 9.52 -5.39 8.29
CA ARG A 186 9.96 -6.68 7.75
C ARG A 186 9.10 -7.06 6.55
N VAL A 187 9.72 -7.66 5.54
CA VAL A 187 9.00 -8.14 4.36
C VAL A 187 7.94 -9.19 4.71
N GLU A 188 8.24 -10.07 5.67
CA GLU A 188 7.30 -11.08 6.17
C GLU A 188 6.04 -10.46 6.78
N ASP A 189 6.19 -9.39 7.57
CA ASP A 189 5.08 -8.71 8.24
C ASP A 189 4.11 -8.13 7.22
N VAL A 190 4.63 -7.44 6.19
CA VAL A 190 3.79 -6.85 5.14
C VAL A 190 3.02 -7.92 4.36
N TYR A 191 3.67 -9.05 4.07
CA TYR A 191 3.02 -10.17 3.40
C TYR A 191 1.87 -10.73 4.25
N THR A 192 2.09 -10.94 5.56
CA THR A 192 1.04 -11.37 6.49
C THR A 192 -0.10 -10.35 6.58
N ILE A 193 0.21 -9.06 6.75
CA ILE A 193 -0.77 -7.98 6.81
C ILE A 193 -1.62 -7.95 5.53
N LYS A 194 -1.01 -8.01 4.34
CA LYS A 194 -1.73 -8.03 3.06
C LYS A 194 -2.79 -9.12 3.04
N HIS A 195 -2.43 -10.35 3.40
CA HIS A 195 -3.36 -11.48 3.38
C HIS A 195 -4.54 -11.27 4.32
N ARG A 196 -4.27 -10.84 5.56
CA ARG A 196 -5.34 -10.53 6.53
C ARG A 196 -6.23 -9.36 6.09
N LEU A 197 -5.67 -8.34 5.44
CA LEU A 197 -6.43 -7.24 4.86
C LEU A 197 -7.28 -7.68 3.65
N LYS A 198 -6.75 -8.56 2.81
CA LYS A 198 -7.48 -9.15 1.67
C LYS A 198 -8.71 -9.90 2.16
N GLU A 199 -8.56 -10.65 3.26
CA GLU A 199 -9.64 -11.42 3.88
C GLU A 199 -10.65 -10.53 4.62
N SER A 200 -10.20 -9.55 5.40
CA SER A 200 -11.06 -8.76 6.28
C SER A 200 -11.78 -7.59 5.57
N VAL A 201 -11.15 -6.95 4.59
CA VAL A 201 -11.78 -5.86 3.81
C VAL A 201 -12.50 -6.44 2.60
N LYS A 202 -13.78 -6.78 2.76
CA LYS A 202 -14.57 -7.25 1.62
C LYS A 202 -14.99 -6.07 0.74
N GLY A 203 -14.71 -6.16 -0.57
CA GLY A 203 -15.19 -5.23 -1.59
C GLY A 203 -14.78 -3.77 -1.44
N PHE A 204 -15.41 -2.92 -2.26
CA PHE A 204 -15.25 -1.47 -2.25
C PHE A 204 -16.34 -0.82 -1.40
N HIS A 205 -15.99 0.20 -0.61
CA HIS A 205 -16.96 0.89 0.25
C HIS A 205 -17.91 1.74 -0.58
N ARG A 206 -19.21 1.62 -0.35
CA ARG A 206 -20.26 2.36 -1.10
C ARG A 206 -20.07 3.88 -1.13
N ALA A 207 -19.63 4.47 -0.02
CA ALA A 207 -19.34 5.91 0.08
C ALA A 207 -18.19 6.40 -0.83
N GLY A 208 -17.39 5.51 -1.43
CA GLY A 208 -16.36 5.88 -2.39
C GLY A 208 -14.96 5.35 -2.06
N TYR A 209 -13.99 5.75 -2.88
CA TYR A 209 -12.61 5.28 -2.77
C TYR A 209 -11.98 5.73 -1.45
N PHE A 210 -12.28 6.95 -0.99
CA PHE A 210 -11.65 7.50 0.21
C PHE A 210 -12.05 6.73 1.46
N SER A 211 -13.33 6.38 1.60
CA SER A 211 -13.80 5.49 2.68
C SER A 211 -13.29 4.06 2.54
N THR A 212 -12.99 3.61 1.33
CA THR A 212 -12.32 2.32 1.11
C THR A 212 -10.89 2.36 1.65
N VAL A 213 -10.14 3.44 1.38
CA VAL A 213 -8.77 3.62 1.91
C VAL A 213 -8.79 3.74 3.43
N ALA A 214 -9.67 4.57 4.01
CA ALA A 214 -9.80 4.70 5.47
C ALA A 214 -10.14 3.36 6.15
N ARG A 215 -11.03 2.56 5.55
CA ARG A 215 -11.38 1.21 6.03
C ARG A 215 -10.18 0.26 6.01
N ILE A 216 -9.31 0.35 4.99
CA ILE A 216 -8.06 -0.41 4.95
C ILE A 216 -7.09 0.10 6.03
N ALA A 217 -6.98 1.42 6.20
CA ALA A 217 -6.08 2.06 7.18
C ALA A 217 -6.36 1.63 8.62
N VAL A 218 -7.62 1.72 9.08
CA VAL A 218 -7.97 1.33 10.46
C VAL A 218 -7.68 -0.14 10.75
N ARG A 219 -7.87 -1.02 9.76
CA ARG A 219 -7.57 -2.45 9.89
C ARG A 219 -6.08 -2.72 9.84
N LEU A 220 -5.34 -2.01 8.97
CA LEU A 220 -3.89 -2.17 8.85
C LEU A 220 -3.21 -1.92 10.20
N VAL A 221 -3.58 -0.86 10.91
CA VAL A 221 -2.99 -0.53 12.21
C VAL A 221 -3.31 -1.57 13.28
N LYS A 222 -4.52 -2.15 13.27
CA LYS A 222 -4.84 -3.30 14.15
C LYS A 222 -3.97 -4.51 13.80
N GLU A 223 -3.87 -4.88 12.52
CA GLU A 223 -3.05 -6.02 12.10
C GLU A 223 -1.56 -5.84 12.42
N GLU A 224 -1.05 -4.62 12.25
CA GLU A 224 0.31 -4.26 12.63
C GLU A 224 0.54 -4.42 14.15
N LYS A 225 -0.40 -3.95 14.98
CA LYS A 225 -0.33 -4.15 16.43
C LYS A 225 -0.34 -5.63 16.81
N GLU A 226 -1.20 -6.42 16.17
CA GLU A 226 -1.31 -7.85 16.43
C GLU A 226 -0.03 -8.63 16.10
N LEU A 227 0.78 -8.16 15.16
CA LEU A 227 2.08 -8.76 14.85
C LEU A 227 3.17 -8.45 15.88
N MET A 228 2.99 -7.39 16.69
CA MET A 228 3.95 -6.99 17.72
C MET A 228 3.72 -7.60 19.11
N ARG A 229 2.82 -8.59 19.25
CA ARG A 229 2.44 -9.20 20.53
C ARG A 229 3.66 -9.52 21.43
N GLY A 230 3.71 -8.89 22.60
CA GLY A 230 4.72 -9.11 23.65
C GLY A 230 5.59 -7.90 24.02
N GLY A 231 5.50 -6.79 23.28
CA GLY A 231 6.25 -5.56 23.56
C GLY A 231 5.43 -4.27 23.39
N SER A 232 6.07 -3.12 23.62
CA SER A 232 5.49 -1.80 23.34
C SER A 232 5.27 -1.61 21.85
N PHE A 233 4.09 -1.15 21.45
CA PHE A 233 3.76 -0.85 20.05
C PHE A 233 4.72 0.20 19.46
N LEU A 234 5.38 -0.15 18.36
CA LEU A 234 6.25 0.72 17.58
C LEU A 234 5.86 0.63 16.09
N PRO A 235 5.36 1.72 15.47
CA PRO A 235 4.95 1.69 14.06
C PRO A 235 6.06 1.17 13.14
N LYS A 236 5.68 0.25 12.26
CA LYS A 236 6.51 -0.35 11.21
C LYS A 236 6.11 0.15 9.83
N ILE A 237 4.87 0.60 9.67
CA ILE A 237 4.32 1.24 8.48
C ILE A 237 4.02 2.69 8.84
N GLY A 238 4.48 3.66 8.05
CA GLY A 238 4.30 5.08 8.36
C GLY A 238 3.02 5.70 7.78
N GLY A 239 2.51 5.09 6.72
CA GLY A 239 1.39 5.62 5.95
C GLY A 239 0.92 4.64 4.90
N ILE A 240 -0.10 5.04 4.15
CA ILE A 240 -0.56 4.33 2.96
C ILE A 240 -0.42 5.24 1.75
N LEU A 241 0.30 4.79 0.73
CA LEU A 241 0.23 5.35 -0.61
C LEU A 241 -0.96 4.71 -1.33
N TYR A 242 -1.96 5.50 -1.75
CA TYR A 242 -3.12 4.99 -2.46
C TYR A 242 -3.26 5.59 -3.85
N GLY A 243 -3.66 4.75 -4.81
CA GLY A 243 -3.90 5.12 -6.19
C GLY A 243 -5.31 4.70 -6.62
N VAL A 244 -6.00 5.57 -7.37
CA VAL A 244 -7.36 5.35 -7.85
C VAL A 244 -7.38 5.46 -9.36
N MET A 245 -7.94 4.44 -10.00
CA MET A 245 -8.28 4.46 -11.42
C MET A 245 -9.79 4.43 -11.60
N MET A 246 -10.28 5.17 -12.59
CA MET A 246 -11.66 5.15 -13.04
C MET A 246 -11.80 4.19 -14.22
N ARG A 247 -12.81 3.31 -14.18
CA ARG A 247 -13.10 2.35 -15.25
C ARG A 247 -13.84 3.07 -16.37
N THR A 248 -13.15 3.36 -17.48
CA THR A 248 -13.74 4.00 -18.66
C THR A 248 -13.56 3.12 -19.90
N GLY A 249 -14.66 2.58 -20.45
CA GLY A 249 -14.57 1.68 -21.62
C GLY A 249 -13.74 0.43 -21.32
N ASN A 250 -12.81 0.08 -22.21
CA ASN A 250 -12.04 -1.17 -22.14
C ASN A 250 -10.82 -1.14 -21.19
N GLN A 251 -10.34 0.04 -20.77
CA GLN A 251 -9.16 0.16 -19.91
C GLN A 251 -9.38 1.20 -18.80
N PRO A 252 -9.04 0.89 -17.54
CA PRO A 252 -9.04 1.88 -16.47
C PRO A 252 -8.06 3.02 -16.76
N LYS A 253 -8.43 4.24 -16.35
CA LYS A 253 -7.59 5.44 -16.46
C LYS A 253 -7.30 5.99 -15.07
N PRO A 254 -6.10 6.53 -14.82
CA PRO A 254 -5.81 7.22 -13.57
C PRO A 254 -6.83 8.32 -13.26
N PHE A 255 -7.24 8.38 -11.98
CA PHE A 255 -8.21 9.34 -11.48
C PHE A 255 -7.60 10.24 -10.41
N THR A 256 -7.07 9.65 -9.33
CA THR A 256 -6.36 10.39 -8.28
C THR A 256 -5.37 9.48 -7.56
N SER A 257 -4.42 10.07 -6.84
CA SER A 257 -3.56 9.38 -5.88
C SER A 257 -3.37 10.25 -4.65
N GLY A 258 -2.85 9.67 -3.57
CA GLY A 258 -2.51 10.43 -2.38
C GLY A 258 -1.83 9.59 -1.32
N LEU A 259 -1.45 10.28 -0.25
CA LEU A 259 -0.96 9.68 0.97
C LEU A 259 -2.06 9.72 2.01
N PHE A 260 -2.29 8.60 2.68
CA PHE A 260 -3.18 8.51 3.83
C PHE A 260 -2.30 8.33 5.08
N PRO A 261 -2.25 9.32 5.98
CA PRO A 261 -1.40 9.25 7.17
C PRO A 261 -1.96 8.23 8.16
N LEU A 262 -1.07 7.62 8.96
CA LEU A 262 -1.45 6.66 9.99
C LEU A 262 -1.09 7.13 11.40
N ASP A 263 -0.41 8.26 11.57
CA ASP A 263 0.09 8.75 12.87
C ASP A 263 -1.01 8.88 13.92
N PHE A 264 -2.17 9.40 13.53
CA PHE A 264 -3.34 9.47 14.39
C PHE A 264 -3.79 8.09 14.87
N LEU A 265 -3.93 7.12 13.96
CA LEU A 265 -4.30 5.75 14.32
C LEU A 265 -3.23 5.07 15.17
N HIS A 266 -1.95 5.28 14.88
CA HIS A 266 -0.83 4.78 15.68
C HIS A 266 -0.81 5.36 17.09
N SER A 267 -1.25 6.61 17.27
CA SER A 267 -1.36 7.22 18.60
C SER A 267 -2.43 6.54 19.45
N LEU A 268 -3.59 6.27 18.86
CA LEU A 268 -4.74 5.67 19.54
C LEU A 268 -4.53 4.20 19.85
N VAL A 269 -3.90 3.44 18.96
CA VAL A 269 -3.71 1.99 19.17
C VAL A 269 -2.75 1.68 20.33
N LYS A 270 -2.12 2.67 20.95
CA LYS A 270 -1.23 2.51 22.11
C LYS A 270 -1.99 2.32 23.42
N THR A 271 -3.24 2.77 23.50
CA THR A 271 -4.08 2.73 24.70
C THR A 271 -5.31 1.84 24.47
N LEU A 272 -5.89 1.32 25.55
CA LEU A 272 -7.07 0.46 25.45
C LEU A 272 -8.27 1.26 24.92
N GLU A 273 -8.44 2.48 25.43
CA GLU A 273 -9.54 3.38 25.10
C GLU A 273 -9.45 3.86 23.63
N GLY A 274 -8.23 4.08 23.13
CA GLY A 274 -8.00 4.43 21.73
C GLY A 274 -8.26 3.23 20.80
N GLU A 275 -7.88 2.02 21.20
CA GLU A 275 -8.22 0.79 20.48
C GLU A 275 -9.71 0.55 20.38
N GLU A 276 -10.47 0.75 21.45
CA GLU A 276 -11.94 0.64 21.44
C GLU A 276 -12.56 1.60 20.43
N SER A 277 -11.99 2.81 20.28
CA SER A 277 -12.41 3.78 19.28
C SER A 277 -12.14 3.29 17.86
N ILE A 278 -10.97 2.70 17.61
CA ILE A 278 -10.62 2.09 16.32
C ILE A 278 -11.56 0.92 16.00
N ASP A 279 -11.83 0.04 16.96
CA ASP A 279 -12.72 -1.10 16.79
C ASP A 279 -14.15 -0.64 16.43
N LYS A 280 -14.63 0.45 17.06
CA LYS A 280 -15.88 1.10 16.70
C LYS A 280 -15.87 1.65 15.27
N TRP A 281 -14.77 2.26 14.83
CA TRP A 281 -14.64 2.78 13.47
C TRP A 281 -14.61 1.67 12.42
N ILE A 282 -13.96 0.54 12.72
CA ILE A 282 -14.02 -0.67 11.90
C ILE A 282 -15.48 -1.13 11.77
N GLU A 283 -16.20 -1.24 12.89
CA GLU A 283 -17.61 -1.64 12.89
C GLU A 283 -18.47 -0.72 12.01
N ILE A 284 -18.32 0.60 12.18
CA ILE A 284 -19.06 1.60 11.40
C ILE A 284 -18.74 1.44 9.92
N LEU A 285 -17.45 1.49 9.53
CA LEU A 285 -17.04 1.43 8.12
C LEU A 285 -17.45 0.11 7.46
N ASP A 286 -17.42 -1.01 8.17
CA ASP A 286 -17.89 -2.29 7.64
C ASP A 286 -19.40 -2.31 7.42
N ARG A 287 -20.17 -1.89 8.43
CA ARG A 287 -21.63 -1.93 8.35
C ARG A 287 -22.16 -0.95 7.31
N THR A 288 -21.53 0.21 7.16
CA THR A 288 -21.90 1.19 6.13
C THR A 288 -21.39 0.85 4.73
N SER A 289 -20.52 -0.16 4.58
CA SER A 289 -19.89 -0.49 3.29
C SER A 289 -20.88 -0.85 2.19
N TYR A 290 -22.04 -1.42 2.55
CA TYR A 290 -23.03 -1.91 1.59
C TYR A 290 -24.42 -1.26 1.75
N LEU A 291 -24.60 -0.45 2.78
CA LEU A 291 -25.90 0.11 3.14
C LEU A 291 -26.08 1.52 2.58
N LYS A 292 -27.19 1.71 1.88
CA LYS A 292 -27.56 3.03 1.33
C LYS A 292 -28.06 3.95 2.44
N GLY A 293 -27.68 5.22 2.38
CA GLY A 293 -28.12 6.27 3.30
C GLY A 293 -27.18 6.54 4.47
N TYR A 294 -26.01 5.89 4.51
CA TYR A 294 -24.98 6.06 5.55
C TYR A 294 -23.64 6.55 4.97
N GLU A 295 -23.63 6.94 3.70
CA GLU A 295 -22.42 7.39 3.00
C GLU A 295 -21.84 8.66 3.62
N ASP A 296 -22.67 9.52 4.21
CA ASP A 296 -22.26 10.76 4.89
C ASP A 296 -21.45 10.50 6.16
N ILE A 297 -21.93 9.59 7.02
CA ILE A 297 -21.22 9.17 8.24
C ILE A 297 -19.88 8.53 7.89
N ALA A 298 -19.88 7.59 6.93
CA ALA A 298 -18.66 6.92 6.50
C ALA A 298 -17.64 7.91 5.94
N MET A 299 -18.08 8.85 5.10
CA MET A 299 -17.20 9.87 4.52
C MET A 299 -16.66 10.82 5.59
N ALA A 300 -17.50 11.28 6.53
CA ALA A 300 -17.08 12.15 7.62
C ALA A 300 -16.07 11.46 8.54
N LEU A 301 -16.31 10.20 8.89
CA LEU A 301 -15.36 9.39 9.65
C LEU A 301 -14.03 9.23 8.89
N SER A 302 -14.10 8.95 7.59
CA SER A 302 -12.90 8.79 6.75
C SER A 302 -12.06 10.07 6.71
N LYS A 303 -12.70 11.24 6.60
CA LYS A 303 -12.04 12.55 6.66
C LYS A 303 -11.42 12.81 8.01
N PHE A 304 -12.15 12.53 9.09
CA PHE A 304 -11.63 12.69 10.44
C PHE A 304 -10.41 11.81 10.71
N ILE A 305 -10.42 10.55 10.27
CA ILE A 305 -9.26 9.66 10.42
C ILE A 305 -8.04 10.18 9.65
N ALA A 306 -8.25 10.71 8.43
CA ALA A 306 -7.17 11.23 7.59
C ALA A 306 -6.62 12.57 8.08
N GLU A 307 -7.50 13.42 8.63
CA GLU A 307 -7.22 14.77 9.06
C GLU A 307 -7.92 15.00 10.41
N PRO A 308 -7.27 14.66 11.54
CA PRO A 308 -7.87 14.66 12.87
C PRO A 308 -7.98 16.08 13.45
N THR A 309 -8.68 16.97 12.76
CA THR A 309 -8.97 18.34 13.22
C THR A 309 -10.25 18.38 14.04
N LEU A 310 -10.38 19.40 14.90
CA LEU A 310 -11.60 19.59 15.70
C LEU A 310 -12.87 19.71 14.83
N ASP A 311 -12.77 20.36 13.68
CA ASP A 311 -13.87 20.51 12.72
C ASP A 311 -14.30 19.16 12.11
N ASN A 312 -13.34 18.34 11.71
CA ASN A 312 -13.63 17.01 11.17
C ASN A 312 -14.18 16.08 12.26
N TYR A 313 -13.64 16.14 13.48
CA TYR A 313 -14.17 15.42 14.64
C TYR A 313 -15.62 15.80 14.92
N TYR A 314 -15.91 17.10 15.01
CA TYR A 314 -17.26 17.60 15.27
C TYR A 314 -18.24 17.18 14.17
N SER A 315 -17.81 17.28 12.91
CA SER A 315 -18.60 16.85 11.75
C SER A 315 -18.96 15.37 11.84
N TYR A 316 -17.99 14.51 12.15
CA TYR A 316 -18.21 13.08 12.33
C TYR A 316 -19.14 12.79 13.52
N ILE A 317 -18.80 13.28 14.71
CA ILE A 317 -19.54 12.98 15.94
C ILE A 317 -20.98 13.46 15.88
N ARG A 318 -21.23 14.64 15.29
CA ARG A 318 -22.59 15.14 15.09
C ARG A 318 -23.42 14.20 14.20
N LEU A 319 -22.84 13.66 13.13
CA LEU A 319 -23.51 12.71 12.26
C LEU A 319 -23.76 11.37 12.96
N HIS A 320 -22.77 10.87 13.72
CA HIS A 320 -22.90 9.68 14.55
C HIS A 320 -24.03 9.82 15.58
N LEU A 321 -24.01 10.88 16.39
CA LEU A 321 -25.06 11.17 17.39
C LEU A 321 -26.44 11.29 16.75
N ARG A 322 -26.56 12.04 15.64
CA ARG A 322 -27.82 12.17 14.90
C ARG A 322 -28.33 10.80 14.44
N ASN A 323 -27.43 9.92 14.01
CA ASN A 323 -27.78 8.56 13.66
C ASN A 323 -28.25 7.76 14.89
N GLU A 324 -27.51 7.80 15.99
CA GLU A 324 -27.85 7.09 17.23
C GLU A 324 -29.17 7.57 17.85
N LEU A 325 -29.62 8.80 17.60
CA LEU A 325 -30.89 9.34 18.11
C LEU A 325 -32.11 9.05 17.22
N ARG A 326 -31.94 8.70 15.94
CA ARG A 326 -33.06 8.43 15.01
C ARG A 326 -33.71 7.07 15.29
N SER A 327 -35.04 6.99 15.43
CA SER A 327 -35.71 5.73 15.79
C SER A 327 -35.51 4.57 14.78
N ASN A 328 -35.46 4.87 13.47
CA ASN A 328 -35.41 3.87 12.41
C ASN A 328 -34.02 3.73 11.75
N SER A 329 -32.94 4.10 12.44
CA SER A 329 -31.58 3.93 11.95
C SER A 329 -30.89 2.71 12.56
N ILE A 330 -29.86 2.24 11.88
CA ILE A 330 -28.95 1.24 12.42
C ILE A 330 -28.16 1.88 13.55
N LYS A 331 -28.10 1.19 14.70
CA LYS A 331 -27.32 1.61 15.85
C LYS A 331 -25.94 0.99 15.81
N PHE A 332 -24.93 1.85 15.84
CA PHE A 332 -23.54 1.47 16.06
C PHE A 332 -23.24 1.45 17.56
N GLY A 333 -24.06 2.11 18.39
CA GLY A 333 -23.87 2.24 19.82
C GLY A 333 -23.06 3.49 20.19
N SER A 334 -23.22 3.91 21.45
CA SER A 334 -22.53 5.08 21.98
C SER A 334 -21.06 4.79 22.24
N TYR A 335 -20.26 5.86 22.25
CA TYR A 335 -18.90 5.83 22.76
C TYR A 335 -18.93 6.01 24.28
N ASN A 336 -18.00 5.34 24.95
CA ASN A 336 -17.60 5.58 26.31
C ASN A 336 -16.83 6.91 26.41
N ALA A 337 -16.97 7.59 27.56
CA ALA A 337 -16.40 8.91 27.76
C ALA A 337 -14.86 8.90 27.64
N ASP A 338 -14.22 7.87 28.21
CA ASP A 338 -12.76 7.73 28.20
C ASP A 338 -12.22 7.57 26.77
N SER A 339 -12.88 6.79 25.92
CA SER A 339 -12.52 6.61 24.51
C SER A 339 -12.66 7.90 23.71
N LEU A 340 -13.71 8.70 23.96
CA LEU A 340 -13.85 10.03 23.33
C LEU A 340 -12.77 11.01 23.81
N LEU A 341 -12.44 11.00 25.10
CA LEU A 341 -11.38 11.83 25.65
C LEU A 341 -10.03 11.45 25.05
N GLU A 342 -9.78 10.15 24.89
CA GLU A 342 -8.55 9.65 24.28
C GLU A 342 -8.42 10.06 22.81
N VAL A 343 -9.52 9.97 22.05
CA VAL A 343 -9.58 10.52 20.69
C VAL A 343 -9.25 12.01 20.69
N LEU A 344 -9.91 12.81 21.54
CA LEU A 344 -9.74 14.26 21.62
C LEU A 344 -8.32 14.72 21.98
N LYS A 345 -7.58 13.97 22.81
CA LYS A 345 -6.17 14.28 23.12
C LYS A 345 -5.27 14.30 21.87
N ASN A 346 -5.67 13.58 20.83
CA ASN A 346 -4.93 13.41 19.60
C ASN A 346 -5.55 14.21 18.43
N VAL A 347 -6.49 15.11 18.72
CA VAL A 347 -7.13 16.01 17.74
C VAL A 347 -6.40 17.36 17.71
N GLU A 348 -6.09 17.83 16.51
CA GLU A 348 -5.47 19.14 16.29
C GLU A 348 -6.52 20.27 16.46
N VAL A 349 -6.18 21.25 17.28
CA VAL A 349 -6.94 22.51 17.41
C VAL A 349 -6.36 23.49 16.39
N SER A 350 -7.09 23.70 15.31
CA SER A 350 -6.77 24.66 14.25
C SER A 350 -7.02 26.10 14.68
#